data_AF-A0A0Q4H8K9-F1
#
_entry.id   AF-A0A0Q4H8K9-F1
#
_cell.length_a   1.000
_cell.length_b   1.000
_cell.length_c   1.000
_cell.angle_alpha   90.00
_cell.angle_beta   90.00
_cell.angle_gamma   90.00
#
_symmetry.space_group_name_H-M   'P 1'
#
loop_
_entity.id
_entity.type
_entity.pdbx_description
1 polymer ?
#
loop_
_entity_poly.entity_id
_entity_poly.type
_entity_poly.pdbx_seq_one_letter_code
_entity_poly.pdbx_strand_id
1 'polypeptide(L)'
;MTDPWRGNVRALRNFAVQTVLALPGTAGEDDGLPLTDRVARFEAAVIAEVLTKAAGDVAAAAEALSMSRRSLYDRLRRYGLDASEHRRSG
;
A
#
# COMPACT_ATOMS: atom_id res chain seq x y z
N MET A 1 -2.52 -25.78 -4.78
CA MET A 1 -3.86 -25.21 -5.05
C MET A 1 -4.27 -24.44 -3.81
N THR A 2 -4.00 -23.13 -3.75
CA THR A 2 -4.45 -22.28 -2.63
C THR A 2 -5.02 -21.03 -3.24
N ASP A 3 -6.31 -21.07 -3.47
CA ASP A 3 -7.11 -19.98 -4.02
C ASP A 3 -7.71 -19.24 -2.82
N PRO A 4 -7.09 -18.16 -2.29
CA PRO A 4 -7.33 -17.75 -0.91
C PRO A 4 -8.70 -17.08 -0.72
N TRP A 5 -9.41 -16.74 -1.80
CA TRP A 5 -10.52 -15.80 -1.68
C TRP A 5 -11.72 -16.11 -2.57
N ARG A 6 -12.75 -16.68 -1.95
CA ARG A 6 -14.09 -16.92 -2.54
C ARG A 6 -15.15 -15.93 -2.03
N GLY A 7 -14.85 -14.62 -2.06
CA GLY A 7 -15.88 -13.57 -1.90
C GLY A 7 -16.48 -13.37 -0.51
N ASN A 8 -15.91 -13.95 0.55
CA ASN A 8 -16.37 -13.71 1.92
C ASN A 8 -15.54 -12.61 2.60
N VAL A 9 -16.19 -11.52 3.01
CA VAL A 9 -15.54 -10.37 3.69
C VAL A 9 -14.82 -10.79 4.97
N ARG A 10 -15.29 -11.84 5.67
CA ARG A 10 -14.59 -12.41 6.84
C ARG A 10 -13.26 -13.09 6.46
N ALA A 11 -13.22 -13.76 5.30
CA ALA A 11 -12.00 -14.38 4.81
C ALA A 11 -10.97 -13.32 4.34
N LEU A 12 -11.45 -12.22 3.74
CA LEU A 12 -10.58 -11.08 3.41
C LEU A 12 -9.93 -10.49 4.67
N ARG A 13 -10.75 -10.29 5.71
CA ARG A 13 -10.30 -9.79 7.01
C ARG A 13 -9.25 -10.72 7.62
N ASN A 14 -9.53 -12.03 7.67
CA ASN A 14 -8.60 -12.99 8.27
C ASN A 14 -7.28 -13.07 7.49
N PHE A 15 -7.33 -13.04 6.16
CA PHE A 15 -6.14 -13.01 5.33
C PHE A 15 -5.33 -11.73 5.55
N ALA A 16 -5.99 -10.57 5.61
CA ALA A 16 -5.34 -9.30 5.91
C ALA A 16 -4.69 -9.30 7.30
N VAL A 17 -5.39 -9.79 8.34
CA VAL A 17 -4.85 -9.91 9.70
C VAL A 17 -3.64 -10.84 9.73
N GLN A 18 -3.70 -11.98 9.06
CA GLN A 18 -2.60 -12.95 9.04
C GLN A 18 -1.40 -12.45 8.23
N THR A 19 -1.65 -11.68 7.17
CA THR A 19 -0.58 -11.05 6.37
C THR A 19 0.10 -9.96 7.18
N VAL A 20 -0.66 -9.13 7.91
CA VAL A 20 -0.12 -8.10 8.81
C VAL A 20 0.71 -8.71 9.94
N LEU A 21 0.30 -9.83 10.52
CA LEU A 21 1.06 -10.54 11.55
C LEU A 21 2.34 -11.23 11.01
N ALA A 22 2.40 -11.49 9.70
CA ALA A 22 3.54 -12.14 9.04
C ALA A 22 4.55 -11.16 8.43
N LEU A 23 4.26 -9.86 8.42
CA LEU A 23 5.20 -8.82 7.97
C LEU A 23 6.20 -8.52 9.10
N PRO A 24 7.51 -8.71 8.90
CA PRO A 24 8.50 -8.27 9.86
C PRO A 24 8.61 -6.74 9.81
N GLY A 25 7.97 -6.06 10.77
CA GLY A 25 8.13 -4.61 10.97
C GLY A 25 7.01 -3.95 11.79
N THR A 26 7.41 -3.27 12.88
CA THR A 26 6.71 -2.16 13.56
C THR A 26 5.51 -2.45 14.48
N ALA A 27 5.40 -3.66 15.04
CA ALA A 27 4.37 -3.93 16.07
C ALA A 27 4.42 -2.99 17.31
N GLY A 28 5.48 -2.18 17.49
CA GLY A 28 5.61 -1.21 18.58
C GLY A 28 5.74 0.27 18.19
N GLU A 29 5.91 0.64 16.90
CA GLU A 29 6.01 2.06 16.50
C GLU A 29 4.64 2.70 16.25
N ASP A 30 3.64 1.88 15.92
CA ASP A 30 2.27 2.31 15.67
C ASP A 30 1.35 2.20 16.91
N ASP A 31 1.88 1.67 18.02
CA ASP A 31 1.14 1.51 19.27
C ASP A 31 0.84 2.89 19.88
N GLY A 32 -0.45 3.25 19.92
CA GLY A 32 -0.94 4.54 20.39
C GLY A 32 -1.44 5.47 19.29
N LEU A 33 -1.24 5.15 18.01
CA LEU A 33 -1.81 5.91 16.91
C LEU A 33 -3.29 5.57 16.67
N PRO A 34 -4.12 6.56 16.29
CA PRO A 34 -5.44 6.29 15.74
C PRO A 34 -5.38 5.32 14.56
N LEU A 35 -6.39 4.46 14.43
CA LEU A 35 -6.47 3.49 13.32
C LEU A 35 -6.30 4.15 11.94
N THR A 36 -6.87 5.34 11.77
CA THR A 36 -6.77 6.12 10.53
C THR A 36 -5.33 6.43 10.15
N ASP A 37 -4.48 6.75 11.12
CA ASP A 37 -3.08 7.11 10.87
C ASP A 37 -2.22 5.87 10.59
N ARG A 38 -2.51 4.75 11.28
CA ARG A 38 -1.88 3.45 11.01
C ARG A 38 -2.17 2.98 9.58
N VAL A 39 -3.43 3.08 9.17
CA VAL A 39 -3.83 2.77 7.78
C VAL A 39 -3.16 3.71 6.80
N ALA A 40 -3.09 5.02 7.08
CA ALA A 40 -2.42 5.97 6.21
C ALA A 40 -0.92 5.67 6.03
N ARG A 41 -0.20 5.33 7.12
CA ARG A 41 1.20 4.90 7.07
C ARG A 41 1.40 3.66 6.23
N PHE A 42 0.57 2.64 6.46
CA PHE A 42 0.61 1.41 5.68
C PHE A 42 0.34 1.65 4.19
N GLU A 43 -0.69 2.43 3.86
CA GLU A 43 -0.99 2.78 2.48
C GLU A 43 0.15 3.54 1.80
N ALA A 44 0.76 4.51 2.50
CA ALA A 44 1.90 5.25 1.98
C ALA A 44 3.11 4.34 1.69
N ALA A 45 3.41 3.41 2.60
CA ALA A 45 4.50 2.45 2.43
C ALA A 45 4.29 1.55 1.21
N VAL A 46 3.08 0.99 1.05
CA VAL A 46 2.73 0.15 -0.11
C VAL A 46 2.82 0.93 -1.42
N ILE A 47 2.32 2.16 -1.44
CA ILE A 47 2.37 3.01 -2.64
C ILE A 47 3.81 3.32 -3.03
N ALA A 48 4.68 3.67 -2.07
CA ALA A 48 6.09 3.96 -2.31
C ALA A 48 6.85 2.73 -2.84
N GLU A 49 6.57 1.54 -2.29
CA GLU A 49 7.16 0.28 -2.76
C GLU A 49 6.77 0.00 -4.22
N VAL A 50 5.49 0.15 -4.56
CA VAL A 50 5.01 -0.08 -5.92
C VAL A 50 5.53 0.97 -6.90
N LEU A 51 5.60 2.25 -6.50
CA LEU A 51 6.22 3.30 -7.30
C LEU A 51 7.69 2.99 -7.59
N THR A 52 8.43 2.48 -6.62
CA THR A 52 9.83 2.05 -6.80
C THR A 52 9.92 0.93 -7.82
N LYS A 53 9.06 -0.09 -7.72
CA LYS A 53 8.99 -1.21 -8.68
C LYS A 53 8.60 -0.75 -10.09
N ALA A 54 7.72 0.25 -10.18
CA ALA A 54 7.29 0.87 -11.42
C ALA A 54 8.27 1.95 -11.94
N ALA A 55 9.43 2.13 -11.30
CA ALA A 55 10.41 3.17 -11.62
C ALA A 55 9.78 4.57 -11.77
N GLY A 56 8.84 4.92 -10.89
CA GLY A 56 8.15 6.21 -10.87
C GLY A 56 7.03 6.37 -11.92
N ASP A 57 6.68 5.33 -12.68
CA ASP A 57 5.52 5.35 -13.56
C ASP A 57 4.20 5.21 -12.77
N VAL A 58 3.50 6.33 -12.63
CA VAL A 58 2.21 6.41 -11.90
C VAL A 58 1.11 5.59 -12.60
N ALA A 59 1.13 5.46 -13.93
CA ALA A 59 0.13 4.67 -14.63
C ALA A 59 0.33 3.18 -14.36
N ALA A 60 1.58 2.69 -14.47
CA ALA A 60 1.91 1.31 -14.15
C ALA A 60 1.64 0.98 -12.67
N ALA A 61 1.96 1.90 -11.75
CA ALA A 61 1.67 1.73 -10.34
C ALA A 61 0.17 1.69 -10.04
N ALA A 62 -0.63 2.53 -10.71
CA ALA A 62 -2.08 2.55 -10.54
C ALA A 62 -2.73 1.23 -11.01
N GLU A 63 -2.29 0.70 -12.15
CA GLU A 63 -2.73 -0.61 -12.65
C GLU A 63 -2.35 -1.74 -11.68
N ALA A 64 -1.10 -1.76 -11.19
CA ALA A 64 -0.62 -2.77 -10.24
C ALA A 64 -1.41 -2.76 -8.91
N LEU A 65 -1.83 -1.56 -8.47
CA LEU A 65 -2.66 -1.38 -7.27
C LEU A 65 -4.17 -1.49 -7.54
N SER A 66 -4.57 -1.78 -8.78
CA SER A 66 -5.98 -1.86 -9.21
C SER A 66 -6.79 -0.60 -8.83
N MET A 67 -6.22 0.58 -9.05
CA MET A 67 -6.83 1.88 -8.75
C MET A 67 -6.81 2.81 -9.95
N SER A 68 -7.70 3.81 -9.93
CA SER A 68 -7.64 4.87 -10.94
C SER A 68 -6.41 5.74 -10.75
N ARG A 69 -5.83 6.24 -11.85
CA ARG A 69 -4.72 7.22 -11.81
C ARG A 69 -5.05 8.43 -10.94
N ARG A 70 -6.28 8.95 -11.03
CA ARG A 70 -6.74 10.08 -10.22
C ARG A 70 -6.66 9.76 -8.73
N SER A 71 -7.19 8.61 -8.31
CA SER A 71 -7.16 8.17 -6.92
C SER A 71 -5.73 7.99 -6.41
N LEU A 72 -4.82 7.48 -7.26
CA LEU A 72 -3.41 7.40 -6.90
C LEU A 72 -2.81 8.79 -6.69
N TYR A 73 -3.03 9.73 -7.61
CA TYR A 73 -2.56 11.12 -7.44
C TYR A 73 -3.11 11.79 -6.17
N ASP A 74 -4.39 11.57 -5.85
CA ASP A 74 -4.98 12.10 -4.62
C ASP A 74 -4.29 11.52 -3.37
N ARG A 75 -3.95 10.22 -3.37
CA ARG A 75 -3.21 9.56 -2.29
C ARG A 75 -1.77 10.05 -2.20
N LEU A 76 -1.07 10.22 -3.32
CA LEU A 76 0.30 10.78 -3.35
C LEU A 76 0.33 12.18 -2.71
N ARG A 77 -0.61 13.04 -3.10
CA ARG A 77 -0.75 14.38 -2.50
C ARG A 77 -1.08 14.32 -1.01
N ARG A 78 -1.98 13.41 -0.61
CA ARG A 78 -2.37 13.23 0.79
C ARG A 78 -1.20 12.78 1.67
N TYR A 79 -0.33 11.92 1.14
CA TYR A 79 0.79 11.32 1.86
C TYR A 79 2.13 12.04 1.63
N GLY A 80 2.15 13.10 0.81
CA GLY A 80 3.37 13.85 0.51
C GLY A 80 4.40 13.04 -0.29
N LEU A 81 3.95 12.07 -1.08
CA LEU A 81 4.81 11.23 -1.92
C LEU A 81 5.00 11.87 -3.29
N ASP A 82 6.23 11.89 -3.79
CA ASP A 82 6.54 12.27 -5.16
C ASP A 82 6.99 11.06 -5.98
N ALA A 83 6.24 10.75 -7.04
CA ALA A 83 6.58 9.67 -7.96
C ALA A 83 7.93 9.91 -8.67
N SER A 84 8.36 11.17 -8.79
CA SER A 84 9.61 11.54 -9.45
C SER A 84 10.85 11.03 -8.72
N GLU A 85 10.80 10.94 -7.38
CA GLU A 85 11.90 10.43 -6.53
C GLU A 85 12.17 8.93 -6.79
N HIS A 86 11.16 8.21 -7.29
CA HIS A 86 11.24 6.79 -7.61
C HIS A 86 11.66 6.51 -9.06
N ARG A 87 11.81 7.55 -9.90
CA ARG A 87 12.45 7.40 -11.21
C ARG A 87 13.94 7.26 -10.95
N ARG A 88 14.45 6.04 -11.16
CA ARG A 88 15.88 5.70 -11.03
C ARG A 88 16.69 6.82 -11.70
N SER A 89 17.34 7.65 -10.88
CA SER A 89 18.36 8.58 -11.38
C SER A 89 19.42 7.70 -12.04
N GLY A 90 19.66 7.95 -13.33
CA GLY A 90 20.66 7.23 -14.11
C GLY A 90 22.05 7.41 -13.52
#